data_AF-A0AAV6HCM9-F1
#
_entry.id   AF-A0AAV6HCM9-F1
#
_cell.length_a   1.000
_cell.length_b   1.000
_cell.length_c   1.000
_cell.angle_alpha   90.00
_cell.angle_beta   90.00
_cell.angle_gamma   90.00
#
_symmetry.space_group_name_H-M   'P 1'
#
loop_
_entity.id
_entity.type
_entity.pdbx_description
1 polymer ?
#
loop_
_entity_poly.entity_id
_entity_poly.type
_entity_poly.pdbx_seq_one_letter_code
_entity_poly.pdbx_strand_id
1 'polypeptide(L)'
;MVDSMLLKACRGVNMGVAIEGNNFKVSLERIVCTITHHGEPVNNQVVTHINNFLENKVQEFLQTISVPIPLPEEMGFTEKEIKYHDGYVVIGGSLHYTADEMRNVAQGVANKYLFQPEQQPEQQPEQQPEQRPAH
;
A
#
# COMPACT_ATOMS: atom_id res chain seq x y z
N MET A 1 39.72 -21.11 29.54
CA MET A 1 38.30 -21.48 29.33
C MET A 1 37.58 -20.21 28.96
N VAL A 2 37.00 -20.12 27.76
CA VAL A 2 36.16 -18.98 27.39
C VAL A 2 34.77 -19.31 27.88
N ASP A 3 34.34 -18.71 28.99
CA ASP A 3 32.98 -18.89 29.50
C ASP A 3 31.98 -18.46 28.43
N SER A 4 31.05 -19.35 28.11
CA SER A 4 30.06 -19.13 27.06
C SER A 4 29.07 -18.06 27.50
N MET A 5 29.12 -16.88 26.87
CA MET A 5 28.03 -15.91 26.95
C MET A 5 26.80 -16.50 26.26
N LEU A 6 25.75 -16.80 27.03
CA LEU A 6 24.47 -17.25 26.49
C LEU A 6 23.54 -16.04 26.36
N LEU A 7 23.20 -15.65 25.13
CA LEU A 7 22.16 -14.67 24.87
C LEU A 7 20.81 -15.31 25.23
N LYS A 8 20.23 -14.95 26.38
CA LYS A 8 19.21 -15.80 27.00
C LYS A 8 17.77 -15.39 26.70
N ALA A 9 17.51 -14.20 26.14
CA ALA A 9 16.32 -13.84 25.35
C ALA A 9 16.24 -12.31 25.19
N CYS A 10 15.66 -11.87 24.08
CA CYS A 10 15.14 -10.51 23.98
C CYS A 10 13.79 -10.45 24.71
N ARG A 11 13.70 -9.61 25.75
CA ARG A 11 12.53 -9.53 26.65
C ARG A 11 11.38 -8.72 26.06
N GLY A 12 11.64 -7.94 25.02
CA GLY A 12 10.63 -7.19 24.30
C GLY A 12 11.15 -6.75 22.94
N VAL A 13 10.35 -7.00 21.92
CA VAL A 13 10.50 -6.43 20.57
C VAL A 13 9.23 -5.65 20.32
N ASN A 14 9.33 -4.33 20.25
CA ASN A 14 8.22 -3.48 19.81
C ASN A 14 8.39 -3.25 18.32
N MET A 15 7.41 -3.73 17.56
CA MET A 15 7.33 -3.55 16.11
C MET A 15 6.15 -2.64 15.79
N GLY A 16 6.37 -1.75 14.84
CA GLY A 16 5.34 -0.93 14.23
C GLY A 16 5.05 -1.38 12.81
N VAL A 17 3.91 -0.98 12.30
CA VAL A 17 3.53 -1.09 10.89
C VAL A 17 3.44 0.31 10.31
N ALA A 18 4.02 0.48 9.13
CA ALA A 18 3.89 1.67 8.30
C ALA A 18 3.29 1.28 6.96
N ILE A 19 2.71 2.24 6.24
CA ILE A 19 2.11 1.99 4.94
C ILE A 19 2.67 2.97 3.91
N GLU A 20 3.44 2.46 2.97
CA GLU A 20 4.06 3.22 1.89
C GLU A 20 3.48 2.82 0.55
N GLY A 21 2.81 3.75 -0.13
CA GLY A 21 1.96 3.42 -1.28
C GLY A 21 0.94 2.35 -0.91
N ASN A 22 0.89 1.27 -1.71
CA ASN A 22 0.07 0.08 -1.50
C ASN A 22 0.84 -1.08 -0.85
N ASN A 23 1.82 -0.80 0.02
CA ASN A 23 2.57 -1.83 0.74
C ASN A 23 2.57 -1.57 2.24
N PHE A 24 2.43 -2.63 3.02
CA PHE A 24 2.76 -2.67 4.43
C PHE A 24 4.26 -2.84 4.61
N LYS A 25 4.84 -1.97 5.42
CA LYS A 25 6.21 -2.10 5.91
C LYS A 25 6.20 -2.32 7.41
N VAL A 26 7.15 -3.12 7.87
CA VAL A 26 7.35 -3.34 9.31
C VAL A 26 8.56 -2.53 9.74
N SER A 27 8.44 -1.84 10.87
CA SER A 27 9.54 -1.08 11.47
C SER A 27 9.83 -1.60 12.86
N LEU A 28 11.12 -1.65 13.23
CA LEU A 28 11.50 -1.84 14.63
C LEU A 28 11.35 -0.51 15.35
N GLU A 29 10.59 -0.48 16.44
CA GLU A 29 10.56 0.68 17.33
C GLU A 29 11.59 0.53 18.44
N ARG A 30 11.68 -0.68 19.02
CA ARG A 30 12.64 -0.96 20.10
C ARG A 30 12.87 -2.45 20.25
N ILE A 31 14.13 -2.82 20.52
CA ILE A 31 14.48 -4.14 21.03
C ILE A 31 15.19 -4.01 22.37
N VAL A 32 14.80 -4.82 23.35
CA VAL A 32 15.48 -4.88 24.65
C VAL A 32 15.91 -6.31 24.91
N CYS A 33 17.21 -6.57 24.77
CA CYS A 33 17.79 -7.87 25.08
C CYS A 33 18.53 -7.83 26.42
N THR A 34 18.33 -8.88 27.21
CA THR A 34 19.06 -9.10 28.45
C THR A 34 20.10 -10.16 28.19
N ILE A 35 21.38 -9.80 28.37
CA ILE A 35 22.48 -10.75 28.28
C ILE A 35 22.73 -11.26 29.68
N THR A 36 22.56 -12.57 29.88
CA THR A 36 22.87 -13.22 31.14
C THR A 36 24.05 -14.14 30.95
N HIS A 37 25.12 -13.89 31.68
CA HIS A 37 26.32 -14.71 31.70
C HIS A 37 26.28 -15.64 32.91
N HIS A 38 26.78 -16.86 32.71
CA HIS A 38 27.09 -17.77 33.82
C HIS A 38 28.57 -17.51 34.18
N GLY A 39 28.83 -16.72 35.21
CA GLY A 39 30.21 -16.35 35.61
C GLY A 39 30.37 -14.88 36.01
N GLU A 40 31.54 -14.29 35.71
CA GLU A 40 31.87 -12.90 36.04
C GLU A 40 31.00 -11.88 35.30
N PRO A 41 30.66 -10.74 35.94
CA PRO A 41 29.89 -9.65 35.33
C PRO A 41 30.48 -9.19 34.00
N VAL A 42 29.70 -9.36 32.93
CA VAL A 42 30.05 -8.80 31.63
C VAL A 42 30.01 -7.28 31.70
N ASN A 43 31.04 -6.64 31.15
CA ASN A 43 31.11 -5.18 31.06
C ASN A 43 29.86 -4.65 30.33
N ASN A 44 29.17 -3.69 30.96
CA ASN A 44 27.99 -3.04 30.39
C ASN A 44 28.23 -2.47 28.99
N GLN A 45 29.44 -2.03 28.65
CA GLN A 45 29.77 -1.58 27.28
C GLN A 45 29.62 -2.68 26.25
N VAL A 46 30.01 -3.92 26.57
CA VAL A 46 29.87 -5.07 25.67
C VAL A 46 28.39 -5.38 25.45
N VAL A 47 27.59 -5.31 26.51
CA VAL A 47 26.13 -5.51 26.43
C VAL A 47 25.48 -4.45 25.53
N THR A 48 25.86 -3.19 25.68
CA THR A 48 25.36 -2.09 24.84
C THR A 48 25.75 -2.31 23.37
N HIS A 49 27.00 -2.70 23.08
CA HIS A 49 27.42 -2.98 21.71
C HIS A 49 26.64 -4.12 21.06
N ILE A 50 26.38 -5.21 21.81
CA ILE A 50 25.60 -6.33 21.31
C ILE A 50 24.15 -5.90 21.05
N ASN A 51 23.53 -5.14 21.97
CA ASN A 51 22.17 -4.65 21.78
C ASN A 51 22.05 -3.76 20.55
N ASN A 52 22.98 -2.80 20.37
CA ASN A 52 22.99 -1.93 19.19
C ASN A 52 23.20 -2.73 17.90
N PHE A 53 24.07 -3.74 17.92
CA PHE A 53 24.28 -4.61 16.77
C PHE A 53 23.01 -5.38 16.40
N LEU A 54 22.32 -5.95 17.39
CA LEU A 54 21.07 -6.67 17.19
C LEU A 54 19.96 -5.75 16.67
N GLU A 55 19.83 -4.55 17.24
CA GLU A 55 18.87 -3.53 16.80
C GLU A 55 19.07 -3.19 15.33
N ASN A 56 20.31 -2.90 14.93
CA ASN A 56 20.64 -2.60 13.53
C ASN A 56 20.33 -3.78 12.60
N LYS A 57 20.68 -5.02 12.99
CA LYS A 57 20.42 -6.20 12.15
C LYS A 57 18.95 -6.52 12.00
N VAL A 58 18.17 -6.37 13.06
CA VAL A 58 16.72 -6.54 12.99
C VAL A 58 16.10 -5.43 12.15
N GLN A 59 16.55 -4.19 12.31
CA GLN A 59 16.05 -3.07 11.51
C GLN A 59 16.36 -3.23 10.01
N GLU A 60 17.59 -3.61 9.66
CA GLU A 60 17.99 -3.95 8.28
C GLU A 60 17.09 -5.04 7.71
N PHE A 61 16.84 -6.11 8.47
CA PHE A 61 15.98 -7.21 8.04
C PHE A 61 14.53 -6.74 7.82
N LEU A 62 13.94 -6.01 8.77
CA LEU A 62 12.56 -5.53 8.65
C LEU A 62 12.35 -4.58 7.48
N GLN A 63 13.36 -3.77 7.12
CA GLN A 63 13.30 -2.91 5.93
C GLN A 63 13.18 -3.70 4.62
N THR A 64 13.58 -4.98 4.60
CA THR A 64 13.39 -5.85 3.43
C THR A 64 11.97 -6.39 3.32
N ILE A 65 11.19 -6.32 4.39
CA ILE A 65 9.82 -6.83 4.43
C ILE A 65 8.88 -5.74 3.89
N SER A 66 8.35 -5.99 2.70
CA SER A 66 7.29 -5.21 2.08
C SER A 66 6.19 -6.17 1.66
N VAL A 67 5.01 -6.04 2.28
CA VAL A 67 3.85 -6.90 1.96
C VAL A 67 2.83 -6.08 1.19
N PRO A 68 2.48 -6.44 -0.05
CA PRO A 68 1.51 -5.69 -0.82
C PRO A 68 0.12 -5.77 -0.17
N ILE A 69 -0.59 -4.64 -0.18
CA ILE A 69 -2.02 -4.61 0.17
C ILE A 69 -2.76 -5.29 -1.00
N PRO A 70 -3.69 -6.22 -0.74
CA PRO A 70 -4.44 -6.92 -1.79
C PRO A 70 -5.49 -6.00 -2.41
N LEU A 71 -5.04 -4.99 -3.14
CA LEU A 71 -5.84 -4.05 -3.91
C LEU A 71 -5.66 -4.33 -5.41
N PRO A 72 -6.69 -4.08 -6.22
CA PRO A 72 -6.53 -3.99 -7.67
C PRO A 72 -5.44 -2.98 -8.05
N GLU A 73 -4.76 -3.19 -9.18
CA GLU A 73 -3.64 -2.34 -9.62
C GLU A 73 -4.08 -0.88 -9.85
N GLU A 74 -5.37 -0.67 -10.08
CA GLU A 74 -5.98 0.61 -10.39
C GLU A 74 -6.35 1.43 -9.15
N MET A 75 -6.17 0.87 -7.94
CA MET A 75 -6.53 1.53 -6.68
C MET A 75 -5.31 1.93 -5.88
N GLY A 76 -5.30 3.18 -5.42
CA GLY A 76 -4.38 3.70 -4.42
C GLY A 76 -5.02 3.76 -3.03
N PHE A 77 -4.21 3.57 -2.00
CA PHE A 77 -4.63 3.68 -0.60
C PHE A 77 -4.03 4.93 0.08
N THR A 78 -4.90 5.81 0.60
CA THR A 78 -4.57 7.08 1.29
C THR A 78 -5.21 7.17 2.67
N GLU A 79 -4.86 8.21 3.46
CA GLU A 79 -5.48 8.52 4.76
C GLU A 79 -5.44 7.37 5.77
N LYS A 80 -4.23 6.86 5.98
CA LYS A 80 -3.96 5.64 6.72
C LYS A 80 -4.13 5.84 8.24
N GLU A 81 -5.06 5.12 8.84
CA GLU A 81 -5.19 4.94 10.29
C GLU A 81 -4.77 3.51 10.66
N ILE A 82 -3.87 3.36 11.65
CA ILE A 82 -3.38 2.07 12.12
C ILE A 82 -3.76 1.90 13.58
N LYS A 83 -4.47 0.82 13.90
CA LYS A 83 -4.89 0.45 15.26
C LYS A 83 -4.33 -0.93 15.62
N TYR A 84 -3.61 -0.97 16.74
CA TYR A 84 -3.02 -2.20 17.25
C TYR A 84 -3.97 -2.89 18.24
N HIS A 85 -4.16 -4.18 18.04
CA HIS A 85 -4.91 -5.05 18.93
C HIS A 85 -4.05 -6.28 19.30
N ASP A 86 -4.49 -7.02 20.31
CA ASP A 86 -3.81 -8.26 20.68
C ASP A 86 -3.98 -9.32 19.57
N GLY A 87 -2.86 -9.69 18.93
CA GLY A 87 -2.81 -10.68 17.85
C GLY A 87 -3.14 -10.16 16.44
N TYR A 88 -3.57 -8.91 16.25
CA TYR A 88 -3.86 -8.35 14.92
C TYR A 88 -3.73 -6.83 14.84
N VAL A 89 -3.64 -6.31 13.62
CA VAL A 89 -3.60 -4.87 13.31
C VAL A 89 -4.77 -4.54 12.40
N VAL A 90 -5.47 -3.44 12.69
CA VAL A 90 -6.54 -2.90 11.86
C VAL A 90 -6.02 -1.67 11.14
N ILE A 91 -6.27 -1.64 9.84
CA ILE A 91 -5.81 -0.57 8.96
C ILE A 91 -7.03 0.01 8.28
N GLY A 92 -7.30 1.28 8.57
CA GLY A 92 -8.34 2.08 7.95
C GLY A 92 -7.74 3.08 6.97
N GLY A 93 -8.51 3.47 5.96
CA GLY A 93 -8.12 4.52 5.04
C GLY A 93 -9.06 4.63 3.86
N SER A 94 -8.71 5.54 2.96
CA SER A 94 -9.49 5.89 1.78
C SER A 94 -8.90 5.22 0.54
N LEU A 95 -9.77 4.67 -0.31
CA LEU A 95 -9.40 4.14 -1.62
C LEU A 95 -9.70 5.18 -2.69
N HIS A 96 -8.80 5.34 -3.64
CA HIS A 96 -8.99 6.20 -4.80
C HIS A 96 -8.46 5.52 -6.05
N TYR A 97 -9.02 5.84 -7.21
CA TYR A 97 -8.46 5.39 -8.48
C TYR A 97 -7.16 6.12 -8.79
N THR A 98 -6.16 5.40 -9.29
CA THR A 98 -4.89 6.00 -9.71
C THR A 98 -5.06 6.78 -11.02
N ALA A 99 -4.20 7.79 -11.23
CA ALA A 99 -4.32 8.73 -12.35
C ALA A 99 -4.22 8.04 -13.74
N ASP A 100 -3.54 6.90 -13.83
CA ASP A 100 -3.38 6.14 -15.08
C ASP A 100 -4.73 5.62 -15.60
N GLU A 101 -5.65 5.25 -14.71
CA GLU A 101 -6.98 4.82 -15.13
C GLU A 101 -7.95 5.98 -15.32
N MET A 102 -7.85 7.07 -14.55
CA MET A 102 -8.61 8.31 -14.87
C MET A 102 -8.32 8.79 -16.30
N ARG A 103 -7.09 8.60 -16.78
CA ARG A 103 -6.69 8.90 -18.16
C ARG A 103 -7.30 7.93 -19.18
N ASN A 104 -7.36 6.63 -18.87
CA ASN A 104 -8.01 5.63 -19.72
C ASN A 104 -9.54 5.75 -19.74
N VAL A 105 -10.17 6.11 -18.62
CA VAL A 105 -11.59 6.45 -18.55
C VAL A 105 -11.85 7.74 -19.32
N ALA A 106 -11.04 8.79 -19.14
CA ALA A 106 -11.18 10.01 -19.93
C ALA A 106 -11.01 9.75 -21.45
N GLN A 107 -10.08 8.89 -21.85
CA GLN A 107 -9.87 8.50 -23.27
C GLN A 107 -10.98 7.58 -23.81
N GLY A 108 -11.45 6.61 -23.02
CA GLY A 108 -12.55 5.72 -23.38
C GLY A 108 -13.88 6.45 -23.49
N VAL A 109 -14.11 7.44 -22.63
CA VAL A 109 -15.26 8.35 -22.69
C VAL A 109 -15.14 9.28 -23.90
N ALA A 110 -13.96 9.88 -24.15
CA ALA A 110 -13.75 10.70 -25.35
C ALA A 110 -14.03 9.92 -26.65
N ASN A 111 -13.61 8.66 -26.76
CA ASN A 111 -13.90 7.82 -27.93
C ASN A 111 -15.39 7.44 -28.05
N LYS A 112 -16.12 7.32 -26.94
CA LYS A 112 -17.56 7.02 -26.97
C LYS A 112 -18.43 8.22 -27.37
N TYR A 113 -17.92 9.44 -27.23
CA TYR A 113 -18.65 10.68 -27.56
C TYR A 113 -18.12 11.42 -28.80
N LEU A 114 -16.95 11.07 -29.34
CA LEU A 114 -16.43 11.64 -30.60
C LEU A 114 -16.80 10.84 -31.87
N PHE A 115 -17.37 9.65 -31.73
CA PHE A 115 -17.89 8.83 -32.85
C PHE A 115 -19.37 8.49 -32.66
N GLN A 116 -20.21 9.50 -32.47
CA GLN A 116 -21.56 9.42 -33.00
C GLN A 116 -21.51 10.16 -34.34
N PRO A 117 -21.49 9.49 -35.50
CA PRO A 117 -21.74 10.20 -36.74
C PRO A 117 -23.10 10.88 -36.56
N GLU A 118 -23.13 12.20 -36.66
CA GLU A 118 -24.37 12.96 -36.79
C GLU A 118 -25.21 12.25 -37.85
N GLN A 119 -26.31 11.61 -37.44
CA GLN A 119 -27.32 11.19 -38.40
C GLN A 119 -27.87 12.48 -38.98
N GLN A 120 -27.39 12.84 -40.18
CA GLN A 120 -28.02 13.85 -41.02
C GLN A 120 -29.52 13.52 -41.07
N PRO A 121 -30.42 14.48 -40.81
CA PRO A 121 -31.83 14.26 -41.01
C PRO A 121 -32.04 13.84 -42.47
N GLU A 122 -32.61 12.66 -42.69
CA GLU A 122 -33.12 12.27 -44.01
C GLU A 122 -34.03 13.39 -44.53
N GLN A 123 -33.61 14.03 -45.62
CA GLN A 123 -34.47 14.96 -46.33
C GLN A 123 -35.70 14.19 -46.82
N GLN A 124 -36.86 14.48 -46.22
CA GLN A 124 -38.15 14.01 -46.73
C GLN A 124 -38.28 14.45 -48.20
N PRO A 125 -38.66 13.56 -49.13
CA PRO A 125 -38.95 13.98 -50.50
C PRO A 125 -40.16 14.92 -50.49
N GLU A 126 -39.98 16.12 -51.07
CA GLU A 126 -41.04 17.07 -51.37
C GLU A 126 -42.20 16.36 -52.08
N GLN A 127 -43.37 16.32 -51.44
CA GLN A 127 -44.59 15.88 -52.09
C GLN A 127 -45.00 16.92 -53.14
N GLN A 128 -44.93 16.54 -54.41
CA GLN A 128 -45.50 17.30 -55.52
C GLN A 128 -47.01 17.51 -55.30
N PRO A 129 -47.54 18.73 -55.47
CA PRO A 129 -48.97 18.97 -55.38
C PRO A 129 -49.70 18.31 -56.56
N GLU A 130 -50.59 17.38 -56.21
CA GLU A 130 -51.52 16.69 -57.09
C GLU A 130 -52.42 17.71 -57.80
N GLN A 131 -52.21 17.91 -59.10
CA GLN A 131 -53.07 18.75 -59.92
C GLN A 131 -54.40 18.03 -60.18
N ARG A 132 -55.43 18.51 -59.50
CA ARG A 132 -56.83 18.09 -59.67
C ARG A 132 -57.31 18.50 -61.08
N PRO A 133 -57.85 17.60 -61.92
CA PRO A 133 -58.50 18.00 -63.17
C PRO A 133 -59.85 18.66 -62.87
N ALA A 134 -60.11 19.79 -63.51
CA ALA A 134 -61.42 20.43 -63.54
C ALA A 134 -62.36 19.66 -64.47
N HIS A 135 -63.63 19.58 -64.06
CA HIS A 135 -64.76 19.07 -64.85
C HIS A 135 -65.01 19.87 -66.12
#